data_AF-A0A258CY20-F1
#
_entry.id   AF-A0A258CY20-F1
#
_cell.length_a   1.000
_cell.length_b   1.000
_cell.length_c   1.000
_cell.angle_alpha   90.00
_cell.angle_beta   90.00
_cell.angle_gamma   90.00
#
_symmetry.space_group_name_H-M   'P 1'
#
loop_
_entity.id
_entity.type
_entity.pdbx_description
1 polymer ?
#
loop_
_entity_poly.entity_id
_entity_poly.type
_entity_poly.pdbx_seq_one_letter_code
_entity_poly.pdbx_strand_id
1 'polypeptide(L)'
;MPTDMKISIDSVITRSSDRGDGVRAWIYNERTGILAEQLCTPQNKKVPVQLTTDVKRGDTLCFIVHNEGGTDSDSFDWQPTITRADTGEVLTHSKTDFCDSSRWPIGRARPQSSLSQLAQVLLMSNEFMFED
;
A
#
# COMPACT_ATOMS: atom_id res chain seq x y z
N MET A 1 5.21 4.84 11.63
CA MET A 1 6.62 4.46 11.41
C MET A 1 7.34 4.40 12.76
N PRO A 2 8.06 3.31 13.08
CA PRO A 2 8.58 3.07 14.43
C PRO A 2 9.87 3.84 14.78
N THR A 3 10.66 4.21 13.78
CA THR A 3 11.92 4.95 13.93
C THR A 3 12.15 5.87 12.74
N ASP A 4 13.03 6.85 12.90
CA ASP A 4 13.55 7.64 11.79
C ASP A 4 14.33 6.73 10.84
N MET A 5 14.00 6.80 9.55
CA MET A 5 14.67 6.02 8.51
C MET A 5 14.37 6.58 7.13
N LYS A 6 15.23 6.26 6.17
CA LYS A 6 14.96 6.45 4.75
C LYS A 6 14.39 5.16 4.19
N ILE A 7 13.25 5.24 3.52
CA ILE A 7 12.59 4.07 2.92
C ILE A 7 12.49 4.22 1.41
N SER A 8 12.51 3.09 0.72
CA SER A 8 12.15 2.97 -0.69
C SER A 8 10.87 2.18 -0.81
N ILE A 9 9.95 2.68 -1.63
CA ILE A 9 8.67 2.08 -1.94
C ILE A 9 8.70 1.68 -3.40
N ASP A 10 8.50 0.40 -3.65
CA ASP A 10 8.44 -0.18 -4.99
C ASP A 10 7.14 -0.95 -5.15
N SER A 11 6.37 -0.60 -6.18
CA SER A 11 5.08 -1.22 -6.42
C SER A 11 4.65 -1.05 -7.87
N VAL A 12 3.67 -1.85 -8.29
CA VAL A 12 2.98 -1.66 -9.57
C VAL A 12 1.49 -1.75 -9.28
N ILE A 13 0.73 -0.74 -9.73
CA ILE A 13 -0.72 -0.78 -9.74
C ILE A 13 -1.13 -1.44 -11.05
N THR A 14 -1.93 -2.49 -10.97
CA THR A 14 -2.38 -3.22 -12.16
C THR A 14 -3.88 -3.30 -12.25
N ARG A 15 -4.38 -3.34 -13.49
CA ARG A 15 -5.79 -3.58 -13.82
C ARG A 15 -5.90 -4.68 -14.86
N SER A 16 -7.00 -5.42 -14.82
CA SER A 16 -7.31 -6.47 -15.80
C SER A 16 -8.24 -5.96 -16.92
N SER A 17 -9.21 -5.12 -16.56
CA SER A 17 -10.24 -4.61 -17.46
C SER A 17 -9.77 -3.46 -18.36
N ASP A 18 -10.24 -3.46 -19.63
CA ASP A 18 -10.16 -2.32 -20.57
C ASP A 18 -11.34 -1.35 -20.45
N ARG A 19 -12.27 -1.61 -19.52
CA ARG A 19 -13.47 -0.82 -19.25
C ARG A 19 -13.34 -0.09 -17.91
N GLY A 20 -14.19 0.90 -17.67
CA GLY A 20 -14.15 1.77 -16.49
C GLY A 20 -13.36 3.06 -16.76
N ASP A 21 -13.18 3.88 -15.72
CA ASP A 21 -12.58 5.22 -15.86
C ASP A 21 -11.12 5.26 -15.44
N GLY A 22 -10.73 4.44 -14.46
CA GLY A 22 -9.44 4.63 -13.84
C GLY A 22 -9.45 4.32 -12.35
N VAL A 23 -8.30 3.90 -11.84
CA VAL A 23 -8.03 4.06 -10.41
C VAL A 23 -6.87 5.01 -10.21
N ARG A 24 -7.04 5.95 -9.30
CA ARG A 24 -6.01 6.88 -8.84
C ARG A 24 -5.50 6.41 -7.50
N ALA A 25 -4.20 6.27 -7.40
CA ALA A 25 -3.52 5.86 -6.19
C ALA A 25 -2.65 6.98 -5.64
N TRP A 26 -2.65 7.12 -4.32
CA TRP A 26 -1.74 8.00 -3.61
C TRP A 26 -0.94 7.25 -2.57
N ILE A 27 0.29 7.71 -2.38
CA ILE A 27 1.07 7.49 -1.17
C ILE A 27 1.04 8.80 -0.40
N TYR A 28 0.45 8.79 0.78
CA TYR A 28 0.27 9.97 1.62
C TYR A 28 1.01 9.79 2.94
N ASN A 29 1.72 10.83 3.37
CA ASN A 29 2.28 10.92 4.71
C ASN A 29 1.53 12.01 5.46
N GLU A 30 1.02 11.70 6.64
CA GLU A 30 0.29 12.65 7.49
C GLU A 30 1.06 13.96 7.74
N ARG A 31 2.39 13.88 7.86
CA ARG A 31 3.25 15.03 8.15
C ARG A 31 3.61 15.85 6.91
N THR A 32 3.83 15.19 5.76
CA THR A 32 4.38 15.85 4.56
C THR A 32 3.42 15.91 3.38
N GLY A 33 2.21 15.37 3.52
CA GLY A 33 1.19 15.34 2.49
C GLY A 33 1.40 14.23 1.47
N ILE A 34 0.94 14.48 0.24
CA ILE A 34 1.04 13.55 -0.89
C ILE A 34 2.51 13.40 -1.29
N LEU A 35 2.99 12.16 -1.27
CA LEU A 35 4.34 11.79 -1.66
C LEU A 35 4.42 11.22 -3.08
N ALA A 36 3.37 10.52 -3.51
CA ALA A 36 3.24 10.02 -4.87
C ALA A 36 1.76 9.98 -5.25
N GLU A 37 1.47 10.21 -6.52
CA GLU A 37 0.16 10.14 -7.11
C GLU A 37 0.27 9.52 -8.50
N GLN A 38 -0.54 8.50 -8.78
CA GLN A 38 -0.51 7.78 -10.05
C GLN A 38 -1.92 7.39 -10.50
N LEU A 39 -2.21 7.59 -11.78
CA LEU A 39 -3.49 7.22 -12.39
C LEU A 39 -3.28 5.98 -13.28
N CYS A 40 -3.99 4.90 -12.96
CA CYS A 40 -4.04 3.65 -13.73
C CYS A 40 -5.32 3.62 -14.55
N THR A 41 -5.21 4.01 -15.82
CA THR A 41 -6.33 4.08 -16.77
C THR A 41 -6.57 2.73 -17.44
N PRO A 42 -7.72 2.51 -18.09
CA PRO A 42 -7.98 1.29 -18.85
C PRO A 42 -6.96 1.03 -19.98
N GLN A 43 -6.39 2.09 -20.55
CA GLN A 43 -5.36 2.01 -21.60
C GLN A 43 -3.95 1.82 -21.02
N ASN A 44 -3.73 2.19 -19.75
CA ASN A 44 -2.45 2.06 -19.06
C ASN A 44 -2.58 1.20 -17.80
N LYS A 45 -2.78 -0.09 -18.03
CA LYS A 45 -3.12 -1.08 -17.01
C LYS A 45 -2.00 -1.48 -16.05
N LYS A 46 -0.78 -0.96 -16.21
CA LYS A 46 0.37 -1.30 -15.37
C LYS A 46 1.18 -0.05 -15.10
N VAL A 47 0.96 0.54 -13.93
CA VAL A 47 1.58 1.79 -13.55
C VAL A 47 2.57 1.55 -12.41
N PRO A 48 3.89 1.66 -12.66
CA PRO A 48 4.88 1.56 -11.59
C PRO A 48 4.77 2.76 -10.66
N VAL A 49 4.87 2.53 -9.35
CA VAL A 49 5.03 3.57 -8.34
C VAL A 49 6.32 3.30 -7.59
N GLN A 50 7.30 4.18 -7.80
CA GLN A 50 8.62 4.11 -7.18
C GLN A 50 8.92 5.43 -6.48
N LEU A 51 9.27 5.37 -5.20
CA LEU A 51 9.57 6.55 -4.40
C LEU A 51 10.60 6.21 -3.32
N THR A 52 11.54 7.11 -3.09
CA THR A 52 12.39 7.08 -1.89
C THR A 52 12.13 8.32 -1.06
N THR A 53 11.86 8.14 0.24
CA THR A 53 11.50 9.25 1.14
C THR A 53 12.03 9.05 2.55
N ASP A 54 12.24 10.15 3.26
CA ASP A 54 12.60 10.16 4.68
C ASP A 54 11.34 10.14 5.53
N VAL A 55 11.22 9.12 6.38
CA VAL A 55 10.15 9.02 7.38
C VAL A 55 10.70 9.27 8.77
N LYS A 56 9.88 9.91 9.59
CA LYS A 56 10.19 10.17 11.00
C LYS A 56 9.43 9.20 11.89
N ARG A 57 9.99 8.97 13.08
CA ARG A 57 9.31 8.23 14.14
C ARG A 57 7.95 8.88 14.41
N GLY A 58 6.90 8.08 14.35
CA GLY A 58 5.52 8.55 14.51
C GLY A 58 4.80 8.85 13.19
N ASP A 59 5.49 8.94 12.04
CA ASP A 59 4.83 9.20 10.76
C ASP A 59 3.82 8.09 10.41
N THR A 60 2.64 8.48 9.93
CA THR A 60 1.66 7.57 9.32
C THR A 60 1.79 7.65 7.80
N LEU A 61 2.04 6.49 7.17
CA LEU A 61 1.98 6.37 5.71
C LEU A 61 0.70 5.64 5.31
N CYS A 62 -0.07 6.26 4.42
CA CYS A 62 -1.32 5.74 3.89
C CYS A 62 -1.16 5.45 2.40
N PHE A 63 -1.66 4.28 1.98
CA PHE A 63 -1.76 3.87 0.60
C PHE A 63 -3.24 3.91 0.25
N ILE A 64 -3.63 4.84 -0.62
CA ILE A 64 -5.03 5.16 -0.87
C ILE A 64 -5.30 4.91 -2.34
N VAL A 65 -6.43 4.27 -2.66
CA VAL A 65 -6.92 4.10 -4.02
C VAL A 65 -8.35 4.66 -4.11
N HIS A 66 -8.61 5.42 -5.16
CA HIS A 66 -9.92 5.97 -5.49
C HIS A 66 -10.23 5.69 -6.96
N ASN A 67 -11.50 5.46 -7.26
CA ASN A 67 -11.99 5.40 -8.64
C ASN A 67 -12.06 6.83 -9.23
N GLU A 68 -11.61 7.02 -10.47
CA GLU A 68 -11.55 8.36 -11.08
C GLU A 68 -12.94 8.93 -11.43
N GLY A 69 -13.94 8.06 -11.59
CA GLY A 69 -15.30 8.42 -12.00
C GLY A 69 -16.35 7.47 -11.45
N GLY A 70 -16.91 6.62 -12.31
CA GLY A 70 -17.81 5.53 -11.89
C GLY A 70 -17.08 4.45 -11.08
N THR A 71 -17.82 3.53 -10.47
CA THR A 71 -17.24 2.34 -9.80
C THR A 71 -17.22 1.11 -10.72
N ASP A 72 -17.80 1.22 -11.92
CA ASP A 72 -17.94 0.10 -12.84
C ASP A 72 -16.58 -0.31 -13.43
N SER A 73 -16.26 -1.60 -13.33
CA SER A 73 -15.11 -2.23 -14.00
C SER A 73 -13.73 -1.69 -13.61
N ASP A 74 -13.61 -1.03 -12.44
CA ASP A 74 -12.39 -0.43 -11.91
C ASP A 74 -11.61 -1.34 -10.93
N SER A 75 -11.79 -2.66 -11.00
CA SER A 75 -10.99 -3.61 -10.21
C SER A 75 -9.49 -3.43 -10.45
N PHE A 76 -8.70 -3.45 -9.37
CA PHE A 76 -7.26 -3.26 -9.39
C PHE A 76 -6.53 -4.23 -8.45
N ASP A 77 -5.23 -4.41 -8.68
CA ASP A 77 -4.30 -5.08 -7.76
C ASP A 77 -3.12 -4.15 -7.51
N TRP A 78 -2.83 -3.89 -6.23
CA TRP A 78 -1.70 -3.05 -5.83
C TRP A 78 -0.97 -3.65 -4.63
N GLN A 79 0.28 -4.05 -4.86
CA GLN A 79 1.08 -4.77 -3.87
C GLN A 79 2.38 -4.01 -3.55
N PRO A 80 2.34 -2.97 -2.71
CA PRO A 80 3.52 -2.20 -2.38
C PRO A 80 4.52 -2.97 -1.51
N THR A 81 5.79 -2.81 -1.85
CA THR A 81 6.93 -3.28 -1.08
C THR A 81 7.67 -2.08 -0.51
N ILE A 82 7.90 -2.07 0.79
CA ILE A 82 8.69 -1.04 1.45
C ILE A 82 9.99 -1.66 1.94
N THR A 83 11.09 -1.07 1.52
CA THR A 83 12.43 -1.45 1.95
C THR A 83 13.10 -0.29 2.66
N ARG A 84 14.07 -0.60 3.52
CA ARG A 84 15.03 0.38 4.00
C ARG A 84 15.94 0.80 2.85
N ALA A 85 16.07 2.11 2.61
CA ALA A 85 16.87 2.61 1.49
C ALA A 85 18.38 2.43 1.70
N ASP A 86 18.84 2.33 2.95
CA ASP A 86 20.25 2.17 3.31
C ASP A 86 20.72 0.71 3.23
N THR A 87 19.90 -0.23 3.70
CA THR A 87 20.26 -1.65 3.79
C THR A 87 19.59 -2.54 2.75
N GLY A 88 18.53 -2.06 2.09
CA GLY A 88 17.66 -2.88 1.24
C GLY A 88 16.78 -3.86 2.03
N GLU A 89 16.78 -3.79 3.37
CA GLU A 89 15.97 -4.66 4.22
C GLU A 89 14.48 -4.46 3.94
N VAL A 90 13.75 -5.55 3.67
CA VAL A 90 12.31 -5.47 3.39
C VAL A 90 11.53 -5.30 4.69
N LEU A 91 11.09 -4.07 4.95
CA LEU A 91 10.31 -3.68 6.12
C LEU A 91 8.89 -4.25 6.07
N THR A 92 8.24 -4.12 4.91
CA THR A 92 6.91 -4.70 4.68
C THR A 92 6.74 -5.09 3.22
N HIS A 93 5.98 -6.16 3.00
CA HIS A 93 5.56 -6.62 1.69
C HIS A 93 4.10 -7.07 1.80
N SER A 94 3.18 -6.26 1.27
CA SER A 94 1.74 -6.44 1.49
C SER A 94 1.26 -7.86 1.14
N LYS A 95 1.77 -8.44 0.05
CA LYS A 95 1.41 -9.81 -0.37
C LYS A 95 1.62 -10.89 0.69
N THR A 96 2.65 -10.74 1.52
CA THR A 96 3.05 -11.77 2.51
C THR A 96 2.78 -11.36 3.94
N ASP A 97 2.54 -10.08 4.21
CA ASP A 97 2.44 -9.58 5.58
C ASP A 97 1.04 -9.75 6.19
N PHE A 98 0.04 -10.08 5.37
CA PHE A 98 -1.31 -10.44 5.82
C PHE A 98 -1.47 -11.95 5.93
N CYS A 99 -0.58 -12.59 6.68
CA CYS A 99 -0.67 -14.01 7.00
C CYS A 99 -0.88 -14.22 8.50
N ASP A 100 -1.44 -15.36 8.88
CA ASP A 100 -1.61 -15.73 10.28
C ASP A 100 -0.26 -15.66 11.04
N SER A 101 -0.29 -15.56 12.37
CA SER A 101 0.93 -15.47 13.17
C SER A 101 1.89 -16.65 13.01
N SER A 102 1.44 -17.78 12.46
CA SER A 102 2.26 -18.97 12.19
C SER A 102 3.02 -18.90 10.86
N ARG A 103 2.62 -18.01 9.95
CA ARG A 103 3.22 -17.80 8.63
C ARG A 103 4.05 -16.53 8.50
N TRP A 104 4.21 -15.78 9.60
CA TRP A 104 5.02 -14.56 9.60
C TRP A 104 6.44 -14.85 9.10
N PRO A 105 6.97 -14.07 8.14
CA PRO A 105 8.30 -14.31 7.58
C PRO A 105 9.40 -14.36 8.65
N ILE A 106 10.21 -15.42 8.62
CA ILE A 106 11.32 -15.62 9.55
C ILE A 106 12.34 -14.48 9.34
N GLY A 107 12.62 -13.72 10.41
CA GLY A 107 13.58 -12.61 10.39
C GLY A 107 12.98 -11.20 10.24
N ARG A 108 11.66 -11.05 10.05
CA ARG A 108 11.00 -9.73 10.02
C ARG A 108 10.44 -9.35 11.40
N ALA A 109 10.59 -8.10 11.83
CA ALA A 109 10.03 -7.62 13.10
C ALA A 109 8.49 -7.78 13.10
N ARG A 110 7.95 -8.58 14.05
CA ARG A 110 6.50 -8.80 14.16
C ARG A 110 5.78 -7.48 14.48
N PRO A 111 4.52 -7.30 14.05
CA PRO A 111 3.68 -6.19 14.51
C PRO A 111 3.64 -6.28 16.03
N GLN A 112 4.03 -5.20 16.72
CA GLN A 112 4.36 -5.21 18.14
C GLN A 112 3.16 -5.49 19.07
N SER A 113 1.94 -5.63 18.56
CA SER A 113 0.78 -6.02 19.37
C SER A 113 -0.35 -6.66 18.55
N SER A 114 -1.18 -7.47 19.21
CA SER A 114 -2.46 -7.97 18.69
C SER A 114 -3.42 -6.83 18.31
N LEU A 115 -3.33 -5.68 18.97
CA LEU A 115 -4.10 -4.47 18.63
C LEU A 115 -3.68 -3.88 17.28
N SER A 116 -2.38 -3.90 16.96
CA SER A 116 -1.89 -3.47 15.64
C SER A 116 -2.43 -4.37 14.53
N GLN A 117 -2.50 -5.68 14.77
CA GLN A 117 -3.11 -6.63 13.82
C GLN A 117 -4.62 -6.41 13.69
N LEU A 118 -5.34 -6.12 14.79
CA LEU A 118 -6.77 -5.82 14.76
C LEU A 118 -7.08 -4.51 14.02
N ALA A 119 -6.35 -3.43 14.29
CA ALA A 119 -6.50 -2.17 13.56
C ALA A 119 -6.22 -2.34 12.06
N GLN A 120 -5.25 -3.19 11.73
CA GLN A 120 -4.91 -3.56 10.36
C GLN A 120 -6.01 -4.40 9.69
N VAL A 121 -6.64 -5.33 10.41
CA VAL A 121 -7.83 -6.07 9.94
C VAL A 121 -9.03 -5.15 9.73
N LEU A 122 -9.25 -4.18 10.63
CA LEU A 122 -10.32 -3.19 10.51
C LEU A 122 -10.13 -2.25 9.31
N LEU A 123 -8.88 -1.88 9.00
CA LEU A 123 -8.56 -1.07 7.82
C LEU A 123 -8.83 -1.83 6.51
N MET A 124 -8.56 -3.14 6.48
CA MET A 124 -8.88 -4.00 5.32
C MET A 124 -10.38 -4.34 5.24
N SER A 125 -11.11 -4.33 6.35
CA SER A 125 -12.55 -4.69 6.37
C SER A 125 -13.44 -3.65 5.68
N ASN A 126 -12.92 -2.47 5.34
CA ASN A 126 -13.64 -1.53 4.47
C ASN A 126 -13.76 -2.03 3.02
N GLU A 127 -13.01 -3.06 2.61
CA GLU A 127 -13.14 -3.70 1.30
C GLU A 127 -14.22 -4.81 1.28
N PHE A 128 -14.78 -5.18 2.44
CA PHE A 128 -15.81 -6.23 2.55
C PHE A 128 -17.26 -5.71 2.59
N MET A 129 -17.47 -4.40 2.41
CA MET A 129 -18.81 -3.78 2.42
C MET A 129 -19.22 -3.22 1.05
N PHE A 130 -18.80 -3.87 -0.04
CA PHE A 130 -19.40 -3.67 -1.36
C PHE A 130 -19.64 -5.03 -2.02
N GLU A 131 -20.65 -5.73 -1.52
CA GLU A 131 -21.37 -6.77 -2.26
C GLU A 131 -22.82 -6.27 -2.42
N ASP A 132 -23.06 -5.53 -3.51
CA ASP A 132 -24.30 -5.56 -4.30
C ASP A 132 -23.94 -5.24 -5.77
#